data_AF-A0A7W2YIS9-F1
#
_entry.id   AF-A0A7W2YIS9-F1
#
_cell.length_a   1.000
_cell.length_b   1.000
_cell.length_c   1.000
_cell.angle_alpha   90.00
_cell.angle_beta   90.00
_cell.angle_gamma   90.00
#
_symmetry.space_group_name_H-M   'P 1'
#
loop_
_entity.id
_entity.type
_entity.pdbx_description
1 polymer ?
#
loop_
_entity_poly.entity_id
_entity_poly.type
_entity_poly.pdbx_seq_one_letter_code
_entity_poly.pdbx_strand_id
1 'polypeptide(L)'
;MVKRRVALVAVFTLLALAGCSVVPELEPVSEQVAPLCPPVPVQECAVCEAKACPATVVVERVVEKPVPAAVALPTTAGELNLPIIGAVEWATVEPPGLRLEARIDTGTETTTMLVANIRQLEKDGKRYVLFDLRDPESGDSVEVESALQRKTVLKRSTGPNQTRYVVSLWVSIGEHRSLIDVSLTERHDDDYALIIGRNFLTDVAIVDVSRRHQLN
;
A
#
# COMPACT_ATOMS: atom_id res chain seq x y z
N MET A 1 -42.13 19.81 -48.01
CA MET A 1 -43.14 20.03 -46.95
C MET A 1 -42.37 20.10 -45.62
N VAL A 2 -42.04 21.28 -45.09
CA VAL A 2 -42.94 22.16 -44.29
C VAL A 2 -43.39 21.37 -43.04
N LYS A 3 -43.04 21.70 -41.79
CA LYS A 3 -43.04 23.02 -41.13
C LYS A 3 -42.28 22.94 -39.79
N ARG A 4 -41.53 24.00 -39.50
CA ARG A 4 -41.10 24.47 -38.16
C ARG A 4 -42.28 24.51 -37.18
N ARG A 5 -42.00 24.45 -35.87
CA ARG A 5 -42.55 25.43 -34.91
C ARG A 5 -41.67 25.56 -33.65
N VAL A 6 -41.29 26.82 -33.43
CA VAL A 6 -40.66 27.44 -32.27
C VAL A 6 -41.78 27.98 -31.36
N ALA A 7 -41.58 27.92 -30.05
CA ALA A 7 -42.12 28.82 -29.01
C ALA A 7 -41.31 28.51 -27.73
N LEU A 8 -40.47 29.33 -27.08
CA LEU A 8 -40.41 30.76 -26.74
C LEU A 8 -41.53 31.25 -25.79
N VAL A 9 -41.08 31.93 -24.72
CA VAL A 9 -41.78 32.86 -23.79
C VAL A 9 -42.42 32.15 -22.56
N ALA A 10 -42.35 32.59 -21.29
CA ALA A 10 -41.88 33.79 -20.55
C ALA A 10 -41.59 33.36 -19.08
N VAL A 11 -40.57 33.87 -18.40
CA VAL A 11 -40.59 35.00 -17.43
C VAL A 11 -41.70 34.93 -16.36
N PHE A 12 -41.29 34.69 -15.11
CA PHE A 12 -41.94 35.14 -13.87
C PHE A 12 -40.83 35.30 -12.80
N THR A 13 -40.17 36.47 -12.74
CA THR A 13 -40.34 37.50 -11.69
C THR A 13 -40.28 37.00 -10.24
N LEU A 14 -39.12 37.23 -9.62
CA LEU A 14 -38.89 38.07 -8.44
C LEU A 14 -39.82 37.88 -7.22
N LEU A 15 -39.25 37.48 -6.08
CA LEU A 15 -39.49 38.16 -4.80
C LEU A 15 -38.35 37.89 -3.81
N ALA A 16 -37.59 38.94 -3.51
CA ALA A 16 -36.60 39.01 -2.45
C ALA A 16 -37.31 39.27 -1.12
N LEU A 17 -36.89 38.61 -0.04
CA LEU A 17 -37.13 39.10 1.33
C LEU A 17 -35.87 38.82 2.17
N ALA A 18 -35.11 39.90 2.38
CA ALA A 18 -34.05 40.00 3.36
C ALA A 18 -34.67 40.02 4.77
N GLY A 19 -34.20 39.16 5.66
CA GLY A 19 -34.53 39.20 7.08
C GLY A 19 -33.43 39.90 7.86
N CYS A 20 -33.58 41.21 8.09
CA CYS A 20 -32.82 41.95 9.10
C CYS A 20 -33.60 41.86 10.42
N SER A 21 -33.01 41.28 11.47
CA SER A 21 -33.55 41.34 12.83
C SER A 21 -33.14 42.65 13.50
N VAL A 22 -34.15 43.45 13.82
CA VAL A 22 -34.10 44.77 14.47
C VAL A 22 -33.74 44.62 15.95
N VAL A 23 -32.77 45.41 16.40
CA VAL A 23 -32.42 45.64 17.82
C VAL A 23 -33.35 46.72 18.36
N PRO A 24 -33.98 46.57 19.54
CA PRO A 24 -34.79 47.62 20.12
C PRO A 24 -33.89 48.71 20.75
N GLU A 25 -34.10 49.93 20.30
CA GLU A 25 -33.61 51.17 20.89
C GLU A 25 -34.41 51.45 22.18
N LEU A 26 -33.71 51.70 23.29
CA LEU A 26 -34.31 52.14 24.54
C LEU A 26 -34.26 53.67 24.60
N GLU A 27 -35.45 54.29 24.61
CA GLU A 27 -35.67 55.71 24.84
C GLU A 27 -35.44 56.13 26.30
N PRO A 28 -35.21 57.43 26.56
CA PRO A 28 -34.61 57.92 27.79
C PRO A 28 -35.66 58.09 28.90
N VAL A 29 -35.34 57.61 30.10
CA VAL A 29 -36.14 57.89 31.29
C VAL A 29 -35.54 59.07 32.04
N SER A 30 -36.34 60.14 32.05
CA SER A 30 -36.35 61.34 32.88
C SER A 30 -35.79 61.15 34.30
N GLU A 31 -34.73 61.91 34.55
CA GLU A 31 -34.45 62.73 35.74
C GLU A 31 -35.45 62.62 36.91
N GLN A 32 -34.99 62.03 38.01
CA GLN A 32 -35.51 62.31 39.36
C GLN A 32 -34.33 62.51 40.30
N VAL A 33 -34.18 63.75 40.76
CA VAL A 33 -33.23 64.18 41.79
C VAL A 33 -33.67 63.61 43.14
N ALA A 34 -32.86 62.72 43.71
CA ALA A 34 -32.99 62.25 45.09
C ALA A 34 -32.16 63.15 46.04
N PRO A 35 -32.57 63.31 47.31
CA PRO A 35 -32.06 64.35 48.20
C PRO A 35 -30.63 64.12 48.67
N LEU A 36 -29.89 65.23 48.84
CA LEU A 36 -28.57 65.27 49.46
C LEU A 36 -28.61 64.64 50.86
N CYS A 37 -27.86 63.54 51.05
CA CYS A 37 -27.56 63.00 52.36
C CYS A 37 -26.39 63.76 53.01
N PRO A 38 -26.40 63.98 54.33
CA PRO A 38 -25.28 64.57 55.05
C PRO A 38 -24.06 63.62 55.06
N PRO A 39 -22.82 64.16 55.11
CA PRO A 39 -21.62 63.33 55.12
C PRO A 39 -21.55 62.50 56.41
N VAL A 40 -21.53 61.17 56.24
CA VAL A 40 -21.28 60.20 57.30
C VAL A 40 -19.78 60.19 57.60
N PRO A 41 -19.34 60.16 58.88
CA PRO A 41 -17.94 60.11 59.23
C PRO A 41 -17.29 58.83 58.67
N VAL A 42 -16.18 59.00 57.95
CA VAL A 42 -15.39 57.91 57.40
C VAL A 42 -14.63 57.26 58.55
N GLN A 43 -15.17 56.15 59.06
CA GLN A 43 -14.41 55.27 59.94
C GLN A 43 -13.46 54.47 59.06
N GLU A 44 -12.16 54.70 59.17
CA GLU A 44 -11.14 53.89 58.50
C GLU A 44 -11.18 52.48 59.08
N CYS A 45 -11.85 51.58 58.37
CA CYS A 45 -11.80 50.16 58.66
C CYS A 45 -10.36 49.68 58.50
N ALA A 46 -9.84 48.96 59.49
CA ALA A 46 -8.58 48.24 59.35
C ALA A 46 -8.67 47.33 58.12
N VAL A 47 -7.74 47.52 57.17
CA VAL A 47 -7.64 46.69 55.98
C VAL A 47 -7.47 45.24 56.44
N CYS A 48 -8.48 44.41 56.17
CA CYS A 48 -8.39 42.99 56.42
C CYS A 48 -7.23 42.43 55.57
N GLU A 49 -6.25 41.78 56.19
CA GLU A 49 -5.26 41.00 55.43
C GLU A 49 -6.02 39.98 54.57
N ALA A 50 -5.82 40.07 53.26
CA ALA A 50 -6.42 39.17 52.31
C ALA A 50 -5.88 37.75 52.56
N LYS A 51 -6.72 36.88 53.14
CA LYS A 51 -6.37 35.47 53.28
C LYS A 51 -6.19 34.89 51.87
N ALA A 52 -4.96 34.49 51.56
CA ALA A 52 -4.64 33.81 50.32
C ALA A 52 -5.39 32.47 50.28
N CYS A 53 -6.28 32.30 49.31
CA CYS A 53 -6.84 30.99 49.01
C CYS A 53 -5.71 30.08 48.52
N PRO A 54 -5.59 28.83 49.01
CA PRO A 54 -4.65 27.89 48.43
C PRO A 54 -5.02 27.65 46.96
N ALA A 55 -4.00 27.63 46.09
CA ALA A 55 -4.18 27.40 44.67
C ALA A 55 -4.99 26.12 44.43
N THR A 56 -6.06 26.21 43.64
CA THR A 56 -6.87 25.06 43.23
C THR A 56 -5.99 24.07 42.49
N VAL A 57 -5.81 22.88 43.07
CA VAL A 57 -5.14 21.77 42.41
C VAL A 57 -6.07 21.24 41.33
N VAL A 58 -5.76 21.53 40.07
CA VAL A 58 -6.42 20.92 38.92
C VAL A 58 -6.00 19.46 38.89
N VAL A 59 -6.82 18.58 39.45
CA VAL A 59 -6.64 17.14 39.29
C VAL A 59 -7.19 16.78 37.91
N GLU A 60 -6.34 16.80 36.90
CA GLU A 60 -6.68 16.24 35.60
C GLU A 60 -6.99 14.76 35.78
N ARG A 61 -8.25 14.39 35.50
CA ARG A 61 -8.66 12.99 35.44
C ARG A 61 -7.95 12.39 34.22
N VAL A 62 -6.85 11.69 34.46
CA VAL A 62 -6.22 10.84 33.45
C VAL A 62 -7.21 9.73 33.12
N VAL A 63 -7.98 9.94 32.05
CA VAL A 63 -8.79 8.89 31.44
C VAL A 63 -7.82 8.07 30.61
N GLU A 64 -7.29 7.00 31.19
CA GLU A 64 -6.55 6.00 30.44
C GLU A 64 -7.51 5.35 29.45
N LYS A 65 -7.55 5.89 28.23
CA LYS A 65 -8.20 5.22 27.10
C LYS A 65 -7.39 3.94 26.88
N PRO A 66 -7.97 2.74 27.06
CA PRO A 66 -7.24 1.51 26.78
C PRO A 66 -6.80 1.57 25.32
N VAL A 67 -5.49 1.65 25.11
CA VAL A 67 -4.91 1.44 23.79
C VAL A 67 -5.26 0.00 23.45
N PRO A 68 -6.03 -0.26 22.38
CA PRO A 68 -6.35 -1.63 21.99
C PRO A 68 -5.03 -2.39 21.88
N ALA A 69 -4.93 -3.54 22.56
CA ALA A 69 -3.81 -4.45 22.38
C ALA A 69 -3.60 -4.63 20.87
N ALA A 70 -2.35 -4.51 20.41
CA ALA A 70 -2.01 -4.62 18.99
C ALA A 70 -2.64 -5.90 18.43
N VAL A 71 -3.67 -5.74 17.59
CA VAL A 71 -4.34 -6.86 16.93
C VAL A 71 -3.30 -7.49 16.02
N ALA A 72 -2.98 -8.77 16.25
CA ALA A 72 -2.08 -9.51 15.38
C ALA A 72 -2.60 -9.40 13.94
N LEU A 73 -1.74 -8.97 13.01
CA LEU A 73 -2.11 -8.85 11.61
C LEU A 73 -2.52 -10.24 11.08
N PRO A 74 -3.51 -10.31 10.18
CA PRO A 74 -3.85 -11.58 9.54
C PRO A 74 -2.63 -12.10 8.77
N THR A 75 -2.39 -13.40 8.91
CA THR A 75 -1.35 -14.16 8.19
C THR A 75 -1.90 -14.85 6.94
N THR A 76 -3.23 -15.02 6.86
CA THR A 76 -3.93 -15.63 5.73
C THR A 76 -5.09 -14.76 5.25
N ALA A 77 -5.49 -14.90 3.98
CA ALA A 77 -6.60 -14.17 3.37
C ALA A 77 -7.30 -14.95 2.26
N GLY A 78 -8.43 -14.41 1.78
CA GLY A 78 -9.23 -14.95 0.68
C GLY A 78 -10.08 -16.15 1.07
N GLU A 79 -10.90 -16.62 0.12
CA GLU A 79 -11.82 -17.76 0.34
C GLU A 79 -11.08 -19.07 0.63
N LEU A 80 -9.87 -19.22 0.09
CA LEU A 80 -9.03 -20.40 0.23
C LEU A 80 -8.13 -20.35 1.48
N ASN A 81 -8.22 -19.29 2.32
CA ASN A 81 -7.35 -19.08 3.48
C ASN A 81 -5.86 -19.23 3.16
N LEU A 82 -5.41 -18.66 2.04
CA LEU A 82 -4.02 -18.75 1.59
C LEU A 82 -3.11 -17.81 2.39
N PRO A 83 -1.82 -18.13 2.55
CA PRO A 83 -0.85 -17.25 3.18
C PRO A 83 -0.74 -15.90 2.47
N ILE A 84 -0.56 -14.84 3.26
CA ILE A 84 -0.28 -13.49 2.77
C ILE A 84 1.24 -13.35 2.61
N ILE A 85 1.70 -13.10 1.39
CA ILE A 85 3.11 -12.86 1.05
C ILE A 85 3.32 -11.40 0.64
N GLY A 86 4.55 -10.94 0.72
CA GLY A 86 4.95 -9.61 0.31
C GLY A 86 5.11 -9.42 -1.20
N ALA A 87 5.41 -8.19 -1.61
CA ALA A 87 5.83 -7.87 -2.98
C ALA A 87 7.18 -8.48 -3.37
N VAL A 88 7.98 -8.85 -2.37
CA VAL A 88 9.28 -9.49 -2.51
C VAL A 88 9.42 -10.58 -1.47
N GLU A 89 9.85 -11.76 -1.87
CA GLU A 89 10.06 -12.91 -1.01
C GLU A 89 11.36 -13.62 -1.36
N TRP A 90 11.87 -14.40 -0.40
CA TRP A 90 12.97 -15.32 -0.67
C TRP A 90 12.43 -16.58 -1.34
N ALA A 91 13.07 -16.97 -2.44
CA ALA A 91 12.75 -18.18 -3.18
C ALA A 91 13.98 -19.07 -3.32
N THR A 92 13.81 -20.38 -3.19
CA THR A 92 14.88 -21.36 -3.45
C THR A 92 14.64 -22.03 -4.79
N VAL A 93 15.64 -22.04 -5.67
CA VAL A 93 15.58 -22.66 -6.99
C VAL A 93 16.44 -23.92 -7.01
N GLU A 94 15.86 -25.04 -7.41
CA GLU A 94 16.52 -26.35 -7.46
C GLU A 94 16.38 -27.05 -8.83
N PRO A 95 17.48 -27.67 -9.31
CA PRO A 95 18.87 -27.45 -8.89
C PRO A 95 19.33 -26.01 -9.19
N PRO A 96 20.30 -25.42 -8.44
CA PRO A 96 21.23 -26.07 -7.51
C PRO A 96 20.85 -26.01 -6.03
N GLY A 97 19.74 -25.36 -5.66
CA GLY A 97 19.41 -25.03 -4.27
C GLY A 97 19.82 -23.62 -3.86
N LEU A 98 19.87 -22.69 -4.81
CA LEU A 98 20.23 -21.30 -4.54
C LEU A 98 19.02 -20.51 -4.05
N ARG A 99 19.24 -19.72 -2.99
CA ARG A 99 18.25 -18.80 -2.43
C ARG A 99 18.40 -17.44 -3.10
N LEU A 100 17.35 -17.01 -3.80
CA LEU A 100 17.30 -15.77 -4.56
C LEU A 100 16.23 -14.87 -3.98
N GLU A 101 16.51 -13.56 -3.94
CA GLU A 101 15.46 -12.58 -3.69
C GLU A 101 14.58 -12.46 -4.93
N ALA A 102 13.27 -12.62 -4.76
CA ALA A 102 12.34 -12.76 -5.85
C ALA A 102 11.22 -11.71 -5.78
N ARG A 103 10.98 -11.03 -6.90
CA ARG A 103 9.83 -10.13 -7.04
C ARG A 103 8.56 -10.93 -7.32
N ILE A 104 7.51 -10.66 -6.57
CA ILE A 104 6.19 -11.26 -6.79
C ILE A 104 5.44 -10.43 -7.82
N ASP A 105 5.10 -11.02 -8.97
CA ASP A 105 4.49 -10.33 -10.11
C ASP A 105 3.21 -11.03 -10.59
N THR A 106 2.07 -10.55 -10.09
CA THR A 106 0.74 -11.03 -10.49
C THR A 106 0.38 -10.68 -11.94
N GLY A 107 1.09 -9.74 -12.57
CA GLY A 107 0.90 -9.32 -13.96
C GLY A 107 1.44 -10.33 -14.98
N THR A 108 2.40 -11.16 -14.58
CA THR A 108 3.04 -12.14 -15.47
C THR A 108 2.46 -13.54 -15.28
N GLU A 109 2.28 -14.28 -16.39
CA GLU A 109 1.81 -15.67 -16.31
C GLU A 109 2.94 -16.62 -15.91
N THR A 110 4.10 -16.50 -16.56
CA THR A 110 5.23 -17.42 -16.40
C THR A 110 6.35 -16.75 -15.61
N THR A 111 6.81 -17.45 -14.58
CA THR A 111 8.01 -17.10 -13.82
C THR A 111 9.22 -16.92 -14.74
N THR A 112 10.01 -15.86 -14.51
CA THR A 112 11.18 -15.52 -15.34
C THR A 112 12.41 -15.46 -14.45
N MET A 113 13.54 -15.97 -14.95
CA MET A 113 14.81 -16.01 -14.22
C MET A 113 15.95 -15.47 -15.08
N LEU A 114 16.73 -14.57 -14.48
CA LEU A 114 17.96 -14.04 -15.03
C LEU A 114 19.08 -15.08 -14.92
N VAL A 115 19.71 -15.39 -16.05
CA VAL A 115 20.81 -16.34 -16.14
C VAL A 115 21.87 -15.83 -17.11
N ALA A 116 23.04 -16.46 -17.11
CA ALA A 116 24.10 -16.20 -18.07
C ALA A 116 24.45 -17.45 -18.90
N ASN A 117 25.17 -17.25 -20.00
CA ASN A 117 25.81 -18.30 -20.78
C ASN A 117 24.88 -19.44 -21.22
N ILE A 118 23.70 -19.10 -21.76
CA ILE A 118 22.75 -20.12 -22.18
C ILE A 118 23.30 -20.93 -23.36
N ARG A 119 23.45 -22.25 -23.17
CA ARG A 119 23.91 -23.21 -24.19
C ARG A 119 22.88 -24.31 -24.40
N GLN A 120 22.64 -24.69 -25.64
CA GLN A 120 21.81 -25.85 -25.96
C GLN A 120 22.67 -27.10 -26.09
N LEU A 121 22.13 -28.22 -25.65
CA LEU A 121 22.79 -29.51 -25.75
C LEU A 121 21.77 -30.59 -26.10
N GLU A 122 22.21 -31.67 -26.73
CA GLU A 122 21.38 -32.82 -27.07
C GLU A 122 22.02 -34.08 -26.48
N LYS A 123 21.24 -34.86 -25.71
CA LYS A 123 21.62 -36.17 -25.15
C LYS A 123 20.55 -37.16 -25.51
N ASP A 124 20.91 -38.25 -26.18
CA ASP A 124 19.99 -39.34 -26.54
C ASP A 124 18.71 -38.85 -27.25
N GLY A 125 18.84 -37.87 -28.15
CA GLY A 125 17.72 -37.26 -28.89
C GLY A 125 16.84 -36.32 -28.05
N LYS A 126 17.18 -36.05 -26.79
CA LYS A 126 16.49 -35.09 -25.93
C LYS A 126 17.28 -33.78 -25.85
N ARG A 127 16.56 -32.66 -25.93
CA ARG A 127 17.13 -31.31 -25.86
C ARG A 127 17.25 -30.83 -24.42
N TYR A 128 18.41 -30.30 -24.09
CA TYR A 128 18.75 -29.70 -22.80
C TYR A 128 19.23 -28.28 -23.01
N VAL A 129 19.19 -27.51 -21.93
CA VAL A 129 19.79 -26.18 -21.83
C VAL A 129 20.71 -26.19 -20.62
N LEU A 130 21.95 -25.73 -20.82
CA LEU A 130 22.87 -25.38 -19.76
C LEU A 130 22.86 -23.87 -19.61
N PHE A 131 22.88 -23.39 -18.37
CA PHE A 131 22.90 -21.97 -18.06
C PHE A 131 23.57 -21.75 -16.71
N ASP A 132 24.17 -20.58 -16.54
CA ASP A 132 24.84 -20.20 -15.31
C ASP A 132 23.88 -19.37 -14.45
N LEU A 133 23.64 -19.83 -13.23
CA LEU A 133 22.88 -19.10 -12.21
C LEU A 133 23.85 -18.47 -11.21
N ARG A 134 23.72 -17.15 -11.03
CA ARG A 134 24.55 -16.38 -10.11
C ARG A 134 24.09 -16.61 -8.67
N ASP A 135 24.99 -17.05 -7.81
CA ASP A 135 24.76 -17.10 -6.37
C ASP A 135 24.93 -15.69 -5.78
N PRO A 136 23.88 -15.10 -5.17
CA PRO A 136 23.96 -13.78 -4.56
C PRO A 136 24.84 -13.73 -3.31
N GLU A 137 25.06 -14.87 -2.61
CA GLU A 137 25.85 -14.91 -1.38
C GLU A 137 27.36 -15.00 -1.67
N SER A 138 27.77 -16.01 -2.45
CA SER A 138 29.19 -16.19 -2.79
C SER A 138 29.66 -15.23 -3.89
N GLY A 139 28.75 -14.80 -4.76
CA GLY A 139 29.16 -14.17 -5.99
C GLY A 139 29.95 -15.14 -6.88
N ASP A 140 29.60 -16.41 -6.89
CA ASP A 140 30.04 -17.36 -7.91
C ASP A 140 28.88 -17.72 -8.84
N SER A 141 29.19 -18.32 -9.98
CA SER A 141 28.19 -18.82 -10.92
C SER A 141 28.14 -20.33 -10.87
N VAL A 142 26.94 -20.89 -10.77
CA VAL A 142 26.70 -22.34 -10.77
C VAL A 142 26.08 -22.73 -12.10
N GLU A 143 26.71 -23.65 -12.83
CA GLU A 143 26.15 -24.22 -14.05
C GLU A 143 25.00 -25.17 -13.71
N VAL A 144 23.85 -24.95 -14.36
CA VAL A 144 22.65 -25.76 -14.21
C VAL A 144 22.29 -26.35 -15.57
N GLU A 145 22.04 -27.66 -15.58
CA GLU A 145 21.49 -28.37 -16.74
C GLU A 145 20.01 -28.70 -16.50
N SER A 146 19.16 -28.35 -17.47
CA SER A 146 17.75 -28.73 -17.43
C SER A 146 17.21 -29.11 -18.81
N ALA A 147 16.24 -30.01 -18.84
CA ALA A 147 15.52 -30.36 -20.05
C ALA A 147 14.80 -29.13 -20.64
N LEU A 148 14.88 -28.97 -21.96
CA LEU A 148 14.21 -27.89 -22.68
C LEU A 148 12.74 -28.25 -22.90
N GLN A 149 11.81 -27.49 -22.31
CA GLN A 149 10.38 -27.68 -22.52
C GLN A 149 9.93 -27.05 -23.84
N ARG A 150 10.21 -25.76 -24.02
CA ARG A 150 9.81 -25.02 -25.22
C ARG A 150 10.68 -23.80 -25.47
N LYS A 151 10.60 -23.28 -26.69
CA LYS A 151 11.17 -21.98 -27.08
C LYS A 151 10.04 -21.00 -27.31
N THR A 152 10.15 -19.82 -26.71
CA THR A 152 9.19 -18.73 -26.91
C THR A 152 9.89 -17.58 -27.62
N VAL A 153 9.28 -17.03 -28.66
CA VAL A 153 9.82 -15.87 -29.38
C VAL A 153 9.14 -14.62 -28.87
N LEU A 154 9.89 -13.79 -28.15
CA LEU A 154 9.47 -12.45 -27.77
C LEU A 154 9.70 -11.51 -28.96
N LYS A 155 8.59 -11.15 -29.63
CA LYS A 155 8.61 -10.19 -30.73
C LYS A 155 8.87 -8.79 -30.20
N ARG A 156 9.85 -8.10 -30.77
CA ARG A 156 10.12 -6.69 -30.44
C ARG A 156 9.54 -5.78 -31.52
N SER A 157 9.01 -4.64 -31.10
CA SER A 157 8.62 -3.55 -32.00
C SER A 157 9.83 -2.97 -32.74
N THR A 158 10.99 -2.96 -32.08
CA THR A 158 12.26 -2.49 -32.63
C THR A 158 13.40 -3.44 -32.24
N GLY A 159 14.20 -3.85 -33.22
CA GLY A 159 15.34 -4.75 -33.03
C GLY A 159 15.03 -6.24 -33.21
N PRO A 160 16.02 -7.13 -33.03
CA PRO A 160 15.85 -8.56 -33.26
C PRO A 160 14.90 -9.18 -32.23
N ASN A 161 14.10 -10.14 -32.70
CA ASN A 161 13.29 -10.98 -31.82
C ASN A 161 14.20 -11.73 -30.83
N GLN A 162 13.76 -11.84 -29.58
CA GLN A 162 14.49 -12.60 -28.59
C GLN A 162 13.85 -13.97 -28.43
N THR A 163 14.63 -15.03 -28.59
CA THR A 163 14.19 -16.37 -28.22
C THR A 163 14.48 -16.60 -26.74
N ARG A 164 13.47 -16.98 -25.97
CA ARG A 164 13.61 -17.43 -24.58
C ARG A 164 13.43 -18.94 -24.51
N TYR A 165 14.23 -19.58 -23.67
CA TYR A 165 14.13 -21.00 -23.38
C TYR A 165 13.30 -21.17 -22.12
N VAL A 166 12.39 -22.14 -22.14
CA VAL A 166 11.59 -22.49 -20.96
C VAL A 166 12.02 -23.86 -20.49
N VAL A 167 12.34 -23.94 -19.20
CA VAL A 167 12.76 -25.16 -18.50
C VAL A 167 11.82 -25.40 -17.31
N SER A 168 11.77 -26.63 -16.80
CA SER A 168 11.01 -26.92 -15.56
C SER A 168 11.97 -26.98 -14.38
N LEU A 169 11.77 -26.14 -13.38
CA LEU A 169 12.60 -26.09 -12.17
C LEU A 169 11.72 -26.15 -10.92
N TRP A 170 12.27 -26.73 -9.85
CA TRP A 170 11.64 -26.67 -8.54
C TRP A 170 11.88 -25.29 -7.94
N VAL A 171 10.80 -24.60 -7.57
CA VAL A 171 10.84 -23.31 -6.91
C VAL A 171 10.12 -23.43 -5.58
N SER A 172 10.74 -22.93 -4.51
CA SER A 172 10.17 -22.95 -3.16
C SER A 172 10.08 -21.55 -2.57
N ILE A 173 8.93 -21.17 -2.02
CA ILE A 173 8.73 -19.92 -1.27
C ILE A 173 8.02 -20.26 0.04
N GLY A 174 8.65 -19.95 1.17
CA GLY A 174 8.21 -20.44 2.48
C GLY A 174 8.13 -21.97 2.48
N GLU A 175 6.97 -22.51 2.84
CA GLU A 175 6.71 -23.96 2.87
C GLU A 175 6.20 -24.52 1.52
N HIS A 176 5.90 -23.66 0.54
CA HIS A 176 5.33 -24.08 -0.74
C HIS A 176 6.43 -24.37 -1.75
N ARG A 177 6.42 -25.59 -2.31
CA ARG A 177 7.36 -26.04 -3.34
C ARG A 177 6.61 -26.56 -4.56
N SER A 178 6.94 -26.05 -5.74
CA SER A 178 6.29 -26.38 -7.00
C SER A 178 7.29 -26.58 -8.14
N LEU A 179 7.07 -27.60 -8.97
CA LEU A 179 7.78 -27.76 -10.24
C LEU A 179 7.05 -26.91 -11.28
N ILE A 180 7.68 -25.83 -11.72
CA ILE A 180 7.06 -24.85 -12.61
C ILE A 180 7.90 -24.59 -13.85
N ASP A 181 7.23 -24.10 -14.90
CA ASP A 181 7.89 -23.54 -16.07
C ASP A 181 8.59 -22.22 -15.72
N VAL A 182 9.89 -22.14 -15.98
CA VAL A 182 10.72 -20.96 -15.79
C VAL A 182 11.28 -20.51 -17.14
N SER A 183 11.00 -19.26 -17.49
CA SER A 183 11.50 -18.60 -18.70
C SER A 183 12.88 -18.01 -18.42
N LEU A 184 13.90 -18.47 -19.13
CA LEU A 184 15.27 -18.00 -18.99
C LEU A 184 15.49 -16.73 -19.81
N THR A 185 16.11 -15.72 -19.19
CA THR A 185 16.50 -14.46 -19.85
C THR A 185 17.94 -14.09 -19.51
N GLU A 186 18.67 -13.56 -20.50
CA GLU A 186 20.02 -13.00 -20.30
C GLU A 186 19.99 -11.47 -20.11
N ARG A 187 18.79 -10.89 -20.02
CA ARG A 187 18.62 -9.44 -19.84
C ARG A 187 18.39 -9.08 -18.39
N HIS A 188 19.19 -8.14 -17.92
CA HIS A 188 18.98 -7.45 -16.66
C HIS A 188 17.97 -6.30 -16.84
N ASP A 189 16.71 -6.66 -17.17
CA ASP A 189 15.63 -5.67 -17.33
C ASP A 189 15.06 -5.21 -15.97
N ASP A 190 15.32 -5.96 -14.90
CA ASP A 190 14.83 -5.75 -13.53
C ASP A 190 15.96 -5.97 -12.51
N ASP A 191 15.83 -5.41 -11.31
CA ASP A 191 16.80 -5.54 -10.19
C ASP A 191 16.78 -6.94 -9.51
N TYR A 192 15.80 -7.78 -9.85
CA TYR A 192 15.60 -9.09 -9.24
C TYR A 192 15.99 -10.19 -10.20
N ALA A 193 16.83 -11.13 -9.74
CA ALA A 193 17.24 -12.29 -10.52
C ALA A 193 16.07 -13.26 -10.79
N LEU A 194 15.02 -13.22 -9.98
CA LEU A 194 13.84 -14.07 -10.12
C LEU A 194 12.55 -13.23 -10.02
N ILE A 195 11.64 -13.46 -10.96
CA ILE A 195 10.30 -12.85 -10.99
C ILE A 195 9.28 -13.97 -10.96
N ILE A 196 8.52 -14.05 -9.88
CA ILE A 196 7.52 -15.09 -9.63
C ILE A 196 6.20 -14.70 -10.27
N GLY A 197 5.77 -15.49 -11.25
CA GLY A 197 4.53 -15.28 -11.99
C GLY A 197 3.35 -16.09 -11.44
N ARG A 198 2.18 -15.93 -12.07
CA ARG A 198 0.95 -16.64 -11.69
C ARG A 198 1.05 -18.15 -11.76
N ASN A 199 1.94 -18.72 -12.59
CA ASN A 199 2.16 -20.15 -12.66
C ASN A 199 2.70 -20.77 -11.35
N PHE A 200 3.25 -19.95 -10.46
CA PHE A 200 3.54 -20.33 -9.07
C PHE A 200 2.45 -19.84 -8.12
N LEU A 201 1.95 -18.60 -8.28
CA LEU A 201 1.11 -17.94 -7.28
C LEU A 201 -0.34 -18.47 -7.21
N THR A 202 -0.86 -19.02 -8.30
CA THR A 202 -2.24 -19.49 -8.38
C THR A 202 -2.49 -20.57 -7.34
N ASP A 203 -3.51 -20.37 -6.50
CA ASP A 203 -3.89 -21.25 -5.39
C ASP A 203 -2.81 -21.46 -4.32
N VAL A 204 -1.76 -20.62 -4.30
CA VAL A 204 -0.65 -20.71 -3.36
C VAL A 204 -0.65 -19.55 -2.36
N ALA A 205 -0.88 -18.31 -2.80
CA ALA A 205 -0.74 -17.14 -1.93
C ALA A 205 -1.62 -15.95 -2.32
N ILE A 206 -1.85 -15.06 -1.34
CA ILE A 206 -2.37 -13.69 -1.54
C ILE A 206 -1.21 -12.70 -1.41
N VAL A 207 -1.13 -11.73 -2.31
CA VAL A 207 -0.01 -10.77 -2.34
C VAL A 207 -0.43 -9.45 -1.66
N ASP A 208 0.26 -9.08 -0.59
CA ASP A 208 0.19 -7.77 0.06
C ASP A 208 1.42 -6.94 -0.32
N VAL A 209 1.22 -5.97 -1.22
CA VAL A 209 2.31 -5.14 -1.75
C VAL A 209 2.97 -4.22 -0.71
N SER A 210 2.35 -4.05 0.46
CA SER A 210 2.93 -3.27 1.56
C SER A 210 3.97 -4.05 2.36
N ARG A 211 4.05 -5.38 2.16
CA ARG A 211 4.94 -6.29 2.87
C ARG A 211 6.09 -6.77 2.00
N ARG A 212 7.16 -7.22 2.64
CA ARG A 212 8.33 -7.90 2.05
C ARG A 212 8.82 -8.96 3.02
N HIS A 213 9.45 -10.01 2.50
CA HIS A 213 10.10 -11.10 3.25
C HIS A 213 9.24 -11.63 4.40
N GLN A 214 7.98 -11.96 4.12
CA GLN A 214 7.05 -12.44 5.15
C GLN A 214 7.30 -13.89 5.54
N LEU A 215 7.83 -14.70 4.61
CA LEU A 215 7.88 -16.14 4.77
C LEU A 215 9.26 -16.70 5.16
N ASN A 216 10.26 -15.85 5.44
CA ASN A 216 11.51 -16.13 6.19
C ASN A 216 12.55 -15.02 5.99
#